data_AF-A0A2S9JUC5-F1
#
_entry.id   AF-A0A2S9JUC5-F1
#
_cell.length_a   1.000
_cell.length_b   1.000
_cell.length_c   1.000
_cell.angle_alpha   90.00
_cell.angle_beta   90.00
_cell.angle_gamma   90.00
#
_symmetry.space_group_name_H-M   'P 1'
#
loop_
_entity.id
_entity.type
_entity.pdbx_description
1 polymer ?
#
loop_
_entity_poly.entity_id
_entity_poly.type
_entity_poly.pdbx_seq_one_letter_code
_entity_poly.pdbx_strand_id
1 'polypeptide(L)'
;MRKKTQLITAMILFSTTVAVSQMKVREELPEKYKWNLSDLYATDEVWKEEKQRVQLEMQKAASYKGKLTQSASVLLEALELNSNLVKEMARLSSYASMKSDQDTRVTKYAGMKQELQQLFSAYGALTSFMEPELLTLKQEQLNAFLAKEKVLATYKFYLTDLLRKREHRGTEEVEKVMAYSSLMSGNAANIFSTFFNAEFPHPEIELNGERVKLNAANFALYRASEDREVRSKVFETYFRKLNEFQRTFGAQLYGNINAALFTTKARNYESTLERALDGGNIATDVFHNLIKNVNGNLETFHRYLNLRKRMMGVDTLHYYDLYAPLVEKVDLKYTVEEAVENILQSLKPLGADYINVSKRAFNERWIDMYPNEGKRSGAYSNGAAYDVHPYILMNYNGKYNDMSTLTHELGHTMHSYLTNKKQHFANANYSIFVAEVASTLNEELLNDYMLKQIEDDRIRLAILGNYLEGAKGTLFRQTQFAEFELMIHEKVAKGEALTGEDFDKMYLDLTKRYYGHDKNVCIVDDYVKSEWSYIPHFYYNFYVYQYATSFTASTALSEKVLKGADEDREKYLNFLASGSTKYPVDLLVDAGVDMNTSEPFDLTIAKINAVMAEMETILTKIGK
;
A
#
# COMPACT_ATOMS: atom_id res chain seq x y z
N MET A 1 -51.41 -43.23 21.50
CA MET A 1 -50.57 -43.08 22.71
C MET A 1 -49.14 -43.50 22.40
N ARG A 2 -48.19 -42.71 22.90
CA ARG A 2 -46.74 -42.68 22.59
C ARG A 2 -46.00 -43.99 22.89
N LYS A 3 -45.06 -44.36 22.02
CA LYS A 3 -43.60 -44.41 22.28
C LYS A 3 -42.91 -45.28 21.22
N LYS A 4 -42.07 -44.67 20.37
CA LYS A 4 -40.85 -45.30 19.87
C LYS A 4 -39.74 -44.25 19.83
N THR A 5 -38.71 -44.54 20.61
CA THR A 5 -37.46 -43.82 20.77
C THR A 5 -36.67 -43.92 19.46
N GLN A 6 -36.27 -42.79 18.87
CA GLN A 6 -35.18 -42.75 17.91
C GLN A 6 -34.03 -41.98 18.56
N LEU A 7 -32.91 -42.68 18.73
CA LEU A 7 -31.62 -42.08 19.06
C LEU A 7 -31.22 -41.12 17.93
N ILE A 8 -31.06 -39.85 18.26
CA ILE A 8 -30.31 -38.91 17.43
C ILE A 8 -28.89 -38.91 17.99
N THR A 9 -27.97 -39.54 17.27
CA THR A 9 -26.54 -39.43 17.51
C THR A 9 -26.12 -38.01 17.15
N ALA A 10 -25.87 -37.19 18.16
CA ALA A 10 -25.26 -35.87 17.99
C ALA A 10 -23.80 -36.06 17.56
N MET A 11 -23.51 -35.85 16.28
CA MET A 11 -22.15 -35.52 15.84
C MET A 11 -21.84 -34.10 16.32
N ILE A 12 -21.10 -34.00 17.41
CA ILE A 12 -20.42 -32.78 17.83
C ILE A 12 -19.30 -32.54 16.80
N LEU A 13 -19.59 -31.76 15.77
CA LEU A 13 -18.58 -31.20 14.87
C LEU A 13 -17.93 -30.01 15.59
N PHE A 14 -16.63 -30.15 15.83
CA PHE A 14 -15.75 -29.19 16.51
C PHE A 14 -15.89 -27.76 15.92
N SER A 15 -16.51 -26.86 16.68
CA SER A 15 -16.50 -25.42 16.43
C SER A 15 -15.48 -24.68 17.33
N THR A 16 -14.26 -25.22 17.45
CA THR A 16 -13.20 -24.66 18.32
C THR A 16 -11.93 -24.24 17.57
N THR A 17 -11.96 -24.09 16.25
CA THR A 17 -10.72 -23.96 15.45
C THR A 17 -10.04 -22.58 15.50
N VAL A 18 -10.77 -21.49 15.80
CA VAL A 18 -10.27 -20.13 15.54
C VAL A 18 -9.32 -19.61 16.62
N ALA A 19 -9.65 -19.77 17.91
CA ALA A 19 -8.75 -19.34 19.01
C ALA A 19 -7.51 -20.23 19.14
N VAL A 20 -7.56 -21.46 18.62
CA VAL A 20 -6.48 -22.44 18.75
C VAL A 20 -5.35 -22.15 17.76
N SER A 21 -5.63 -21.55 16.60
CA SER A 21 -4.64 -21.35 15.53
C SER A 21 -3.45 -20.44 15.91
N GLN A 22 -3.66 -19.38 16.70
CA GLN A 22 -2.53 -18.56 17.20
C GLN A 22 -1.60 -19.31 18.17
N MET A 23 -2.07 -20.42 18.76
CA MET A 23 -1.29 -21.29 19.65
C MET A 23 -0.72 -22.52 18.94
N LYS A 24 -1.03 -22.73 17.66
CA LYS A 24 -0.50 -23.87 16.90
C LYS A 24 0.90 -23.57 16.38
N VAL A 25 1.77 -24.56 16.46
CA VAL A 25 3.02 -24.59 15.70
C VAL A 25 2.70 -24.91 14.23
N ARG A 26 3.52 -24.42 13.30
CA ARG A 26 3.27 -24.51 11.85
C ARG A 26 2.99 -25.93 11.38
N GLU A 27 3.67 -26.92 11.96
CA GLU A 27 3.56 -28.33 11.62
C GLU A 27 2.14 -28.88 11.82
N GLU A 28 1.37 -28.32 12.78
CA GLU A 28 0.01 -28.74 13.10
C GLU A 28 -1.05 -28.16 12.15
N LEU A 29 -0.69 -27.18 11.31
CA LEU A 29 -1.62 -26.64 10.31
C LEU A 29 -1.81 -27.66 9.17
N PRO A 30 -3.03 -27.82 8.62
CA PRO A 30 -3.25 -28.69 7.47
C PRO A 30 -2.47 -28.21 6.25
N GLU A 31 -1.86 -29.15 5.52
CA GLU A 31 -0.96 -28.86 4.41
C GLU A 31 -1.63 -28.05 3.28
N LYS A 32 -2.94 -28.28 3.04
CA LYS A 32 -3.72 -27.53 2.02
C LYS A 32 -3.79 -26.02 2.27
N TYR A 33 -3.49 -25.56 3.48
CA TYR A 33 -3.51 -24.15 3.86
C TYR A 33 -2.11 -23.53 4.01
N LYS A 34 -1.07 -24.30 3.71
CA LYS A 34 0.31 -23.81 3.62
C LYS A 34 0.67 -23.65 2.16
N TRP A 35 1.27 -22.53 1.79
CA TRP A 35 1.81 -22.37 0.44
C TRP A 35 2.86 -23.43 0.10
N ASN A 36 3.06 -23.67 -1.19
CA ASN A 36 4.12 -24.55 -1.68
C ASN A 36 5.31 -23.74 -2.21
N LEU A 37 6.38 -23.60 -1.41
CA LEU A 37 7.59 -22.89 -1.87
C LEU A 37 8.53 -23.78 -2.71
N SER A 38 8.20 -25.06 -2.95
CA SER A 38 9.03 -25.94 -3.77
C SER A 38 9.08 -25.52 -5.25
N ASP A 39 8.06 -24.79 -5.71
CA ASP A 39 8.01 -24.26 -7.08
C ASP A 39 9.07 -23.16 -7.29
N LEU A 40 9.53 -22.50 -6.22
CA LEU A 40 10.71 -21.65 -6.25
C LEU A 40 11.99 -22.46 -6.21
N TYR A 41 12.20 -23.25 -5.16
CA TYR A 41 13.32 -24.17 -5.01
C TYR A 41 12.87 -25.39 -4.21
N ALA A 42 13.17 -26.58 -4.71
CA ALA A 42 12.75 -27.84 -4.09
C ALA A 42 13.32 -28.01 -2.66
N THR A 43 14.56 -27.56 -2.44
CA THR A 43 15.23 -27.61 -1.13
C THR A 43 16.11 -26.39 -0.91
N ASP A 44 16.55 -26.21 0.34
CA ASP A 44 17.50 -25.16 0.70
C ASP A 44 18.89 -25.41 0.07
N GLU A 45 19.23 -26.66 -0.23
CA GLU A 45 20.46 -27.03 -0.94
C GLU A 45 20.42 -26.53 -2.39
N VAL A 46 19.31 -26.76 -3.11
CA VAL A 46 19.14 -26.23 -4.48
C VAL A 46 19.19 -24.69 -4.48
N TRP A 47 18.57 -24.04 -3.49
CA TRP A 47 18.67 -22.58 -3.34
C TRP A 47 20.13 -22.12 -3.15
N LYS A 48 20.94 -22.85 -2.35
CA LYS A 48 22.35 -22.51 -2.12
C LYS A 48 23.19 -22.66 -3.39
N GLU A 49 22.97 -23.73 -4.14
CA GLU A 49 23.64 -23.98 -5.43
C GLU A 49 23.33 -22.86 -6.43
N GLU A 50 22.05 -22.49 -6.55
CA GLU A 50 21.62 -21.41 -7.45
C GLU A 50 22.16 -20.04 -7.02
N LYS A 51 22.20 -19.75 -5.70
CA LYS A 51 22.85 -18.54 -5.19
C LYS A 51 24.34 -18.49 -5.57
N GLN A 52 25.06 -19.60 -5.45
CA GLN A 52 26.48 -19.67 -5.83
C GLN A 52 26.65 -19.47 -7.34
N ARG A 53 25.79 -20.08 -8.16
CA ARG A 53 25.79 -19.87 -9.62
C ARG A 53 25.60 -18.39 -9.97
N VAL A 54 24.57 -17.74 -9.41
CA VAL A 54 24.29 -16.31 -9.63
C VAL A 54 25.48 -15.45 -9.18
N GLN A 55 26.09 -15.76 -8.04
CA GLN A 55 27.25 -15.04 -7.52
C GLN A 55 28.48 -15.12 -8.44
N LEU A 56 28.68 -16.25 -9.13
CA LEU A 56 29.72 -16.40 -10.14
C LEU A 56 29.35 -15.70 -11.45
N GLU A 57 28.10 -15.85 -11.89
CA GLU A 57 27.63 -15.29 -13.15
C GLU A 57 27.61 -13.77 -13.16
N MET A 58 27.26 -13.14 -12.04
CA MET A 58 27.21 -11.68 -11.94
C MET A 58 28.56 -11.01 -12.17
N GLN A 59 29.68 -11.73 -12.03
CA GLN A 59 31.02 -11.21 -12.36
C GLN A 59 31.15 -10.84 -13.85
N LYS A 60 30.38 -11.49 -14.74
CA LYS A 60 30.35 -11.16 -16.17
C LYS A 60 29.88 -9.73 -16.42
N ALA A 61 29.06 -9.15 -15.54
CA ALA A 61 28.55 -7.79 -15.70
C ALA A 61 29.67 -6.74 -15.78
N ALA A 62 30.76 -6.92 -15.03
CA ALA A 62 31.91 -6.02 -15.05
C ALA A 62 32.60 -5.95 -16.42
N SER A 63 32.46 -6.98 -17.26
CA SER A 63 33.08 -7.03 -18.59
C SER A 63 32.46 -6.05 -19.60
N TYR A 64 31.29 -5.50 -19.29
CA TYR A 64 30.58 -4.51 -20.11
C TYR A 64 30.95 -3.05 -19.80
N LYS A 65 31.79 -2.82 -18.78
CA LYS A 65 32.24 -1.47 -18.39
C LYS A 65 32.95 -0.77 -19.55
N GLY A 66 32.46 0.42 -19.89
CA GLY A 66 32.94 1.25 -21.00
C GLY A 66 32.51 0.79 -22.38
N LYS A 67 31.59 -0.19 -22.49
CA LYS A 67 31.14 -0.77 -23.76
C LYS A 67 29.65 -0.60 -24.08
N LEU A 68 28.81 -0.19 -23.13
CA LEU A 68 27.34 -0.12 -23.26
C LEU A 68 26.88 0.80 -24.39
N THR A 69 27.68 1.82 -24.72
CA THR A 69 27.34 2.78 -25.78
C THR A 69 28.06 2.52 -27.10
N GLN A 70 28.86 1.46 -27.21
CA GLN A 70 29.66 1.19 -28.41
C GLN A 70 28.83 0.62 -29.57
N SER A 71 27.83 -0.23 -29.28
CA SER A 71 26.94 -0.79 -30.31
C SER A 71 25.61 -1.24 -29.72
N ALA A 72 24.59 -1.35 -30.58
CA ALA A 72 23.27 -1.85 -30.20
C ALA A 72 23.29 -3.29 -29.65
N SER A 73 24.15 -4.15 -30.20
CA SER A 73 24.26 -5.55 -29.78
C SER A 73 24.87 -5.66 -28.39
N VAL A 74 25.95 -4.92 -28.11
CA VAL A 74 26.60 -4.93 -26.80
C VAL A 74 25.67 -4.37 -25.72
N LEU A 75 24.90 -3.32 -26.05
CA LEU A 75 23.89 -2.78 -25.16
C LEU A 75 22.81 -3.83 -24.84
N LEU A 76 22.28 -4.51 -25.86
CA LEU A 76 21.27 -5.55 -25.68
C LEU A 76 21.78 -6.68 -24.78
N GLU A 77 22.96 -7.24 -25.09
CA GLU A 77 23.56 -8.32 -24.31
C GLU A 77 23.74 -7.94 -22.83
N ALA A 78 24.20 -6.72 -22.56
CA ALA A 78 24.37 -6.23 -21.19
C ALA A 78 23.03 -6.09 -20.45
N LEU A 79 21.99 -5.56 -21.11
CA LEU A 79 20.67 -5.39 -20.52
C LEU A 79 19.94 -6.71 -20.30
N GLU A 80 20.12 -7.69 -21.19
CA GLU A 80 19.61 -9.05 -21.05
C GLU A 80 20.29 -9.77 -19.87
N LEU A 81 21.62 -9.71 -19.79
CA LEU A 81 22.36 -10.25 -18.64
C LEU A 81 21.89 -9.62 -17.34
N ASN A 82 21.75 -8.30 -17.30
CA ASN A 82 21.25 -7.58 -16.13
C ASN A 82 19.83 -8.02 -15.75
N SER A 83 18.93 -8.11 -16.72
CA SER A 83 17.55 -8.56 -16.50
C SER A 83 17.50 -9.98 -15.94
N ASN A 84 18.28 -10.90 -16.51
CA ASN A 84 18.31 -12.29 -16.07
C ASN A 84 18.87 -12.43 -14.65
N LEU A 85 19.98 -11.73 -14.32
CA LEU A 85 20.55 -11.75 -12.99
C LEU A 85 19.57 -11.19 -11.94
N VAL A 86 18.95 -10.04 -12.22
CA VAL A 86 17.98 -9.43 -11.29
C VAL A 86 16.76 -10.35 -11.11
N LYS A 87 16.29 -11.00 -12.18
CA LYS A 87 15.19 -11.99 -12.12
C LYS A 87 15.54 -13.16 -11.20
N GLU A 88 16.73 -13.73 -11.34
CA GLU A 88 17.19 -14.85 -10.52
C GLU A 88 17.38 -14.45 -9.05
N MET A 89 17.96 -13.27 -8.80
CA MET A 89 18.11 -12.73 -7.45
C MET A 89 16.75 -12.45 -6.80
N ALA A 90 15.75 -11.98 -7.55
CA ALA A 90 14.40 -11.80 -7.07
C ALA A 90 13.74 -13.14 -6.65
N ARG A 91 13.98 -14.22 -7.42
CA ARG A 91 13.53 -15.58 -7.07
C ARG A 91 14.21 -16.09 -5.78
N LEU A 92 15.53 -15.92 -5.66
CA LEU A 92 16.29 -16.27 -4.45
C LEU A 92 15.76 -15.53 -3.21
N SER A 93 15.51 -14.23 -3.35
CA SER A 93 14.96 -13.35 -2.30
C SER A 93 13.56 -13.76 -1.89
N SER A 94 12.70 -14.04 -2.86
CA SER A 94 11.33 -14.49 -2.61
C SER A 94 11.32 -15.76 -1.77
N TYR A 95 12.15 -16.76 -2.10
CA TYR A 95 12.23 -18.00 -1.33
C TYR A 95 12.70 -17.76 0.11
N ALA A 96 13.83 -17.07 0.29
CA ALA A 96 14.40 -16.83 1.63
C ALA A 96 13.48 -15.96 2.50
N SER A 97 12.87 -14.92 1.94
CA SER A 97 11.94 -14.06 2.67
C SER A 97 10.68 -14.81 3.06
N MET A 98 10.06 -15.54 2.14
CA MET A 98 8.83 -16.28 2.44
C MET A 98 9.09 -17.43 3.43
N LYS A 99 10.21 -18.15 3.34
CA LYS A 99 10.62 -19.12 4.37
C LYS A 99 10.78 -18.47 5.76
N SER A 100 11.40 -17.30 5.82
CA SER A 100 11.54 -16.54 7.07
C SER A 100 10.20 -16.08 7.64
N ASP A 101 9.24 -15.74 6.78
CA ASP A 101 7.94 -15.22 7.20
C ASP A 101 6.99 -16.31 7.73
N GLN A 102 7.27 -17.60 7.43
CA GLN A 102 6.53 -18.75 7.96
C GLN A 102 6.69 -18.90 9.48
N ASP A 103 7.90 -18.65 9.98
CA ASP A 103 8.24 -18.57 11.41
C ASP A 103 9.53 -17.75 11.57
N THR A 104 9.39 -16.51 12.02
CA THR A 104 10.49 -15.54 12.17
C THR A 104 11.47 -15.91 13.29
N ARG A 105 11.16 -16.92 14.12
CA ARG A 105 12.06 -17.45 15.15
C ARG A 105 13.13 -18.37 14.57
N VAL A 106 12.92 -18.87 13.35
CA VAL A 106 13.87 -19.75 12.65
C VAL A 106 15.01 -18.92 12.07
N THR A 107 16.08 -18.77 12.85
CA THR A 107 17.24 -17.91 12.53
C THR A 107 17.96 -18.28 11.23
N LYS A 108 17.87 -19.55 10.79
CA LYS A 108 18.42 -20.02 9.51
C LYS A 108 17.98 -19.14 8.33
N TYR A 109 16.69 -18.83 8.23
CA TYR A 109 16.14 -18.07 7.10
C TYR A 109 16.43 -16.57 7.20
N ALA A 110 16.57 -16.04 8.43
CA ALA A 110 17.12 -14.70 8.63
C ALA A 110 18.56 -14.60 8.11
N GLY A 111 19.39 -15.62 8.35
CA GLY A 111 20.74 -15.72 7.78
C GLY A 111 20.74 -15.72 6.25
N MET A 112 19.84 -16.50 5.62
CA MET A 112 19.69 -16.50 4.15
C MET A 112 19.32 -15.11 3.58
N LYS A 113 18.48 -14.34 4.28
CA LYS A 113 18.17 -12.94 3.88
C LYS A 113 19.42 -12.06 3.97
N GLN A 114 20.24 -12.22 5.00
CA GLN A 114 21.51 -11.48 5.13
C GLN A 114 22.51 -11.84 4.02
N GLU A 115 22.61 -13.12 3.67
CA GLU A 115 23.44 -13.56 2.54
C GLU A 115 23.02 -12.90 1.22
N LEU A 116 21.70 -12.73 1.01
CA LEU A 116 21.19 -12.04 -0.17
C LEU A 116 21.43 -10.53 -0.14
N GLN A 117 21.33 -9.88 1.03
CA GLN A 117 21.70 -8.45 1.16
C GLN A 117 23.15 -8.21 0.73
N GLN A 118 24.06 -9.13 1.09
CA GLN A 118 25.46 -9.08 0.66
C GLN A 118 25.58 -9.31 -0.86
N LEU A 119 24.85 -10.28 -1.41
CA LEU A 119 24.82 -10.54 -2.85
C LEU A 119 24.32 -9.33 -3.64
N PHE A 120 23.21 -8.71 -3.22
CA PHE A 120 22.68 -7.48 -3.82
C PHE A 120 23.67 -6.33 -3.75
N SER A 121 24.36 -6.15 -2.62
CA SER A 121 25.35 -5.09 -2.45
C SER A 121 26.56 -5.29 -3.38
N ALA A 122 27.07 -6.52 -3.48
CA ALA A 122 28.16 -6.87 -4.39
C ALA A 122 27.75 -6.67 -5.86
N TYR A 123 26.54 -7.09 -6.22
CA TYR A 123 26.02 -6.88 -7.57
C TYR A 123 25.85 -5.40 -7.93
N GLY A 124 25.32 -4.59 -7.00
CA GLY A 124 25.20 -3.14 -7.17
C GLY A 124 26.56 -2.47 -7.38
N ALA A 125 27.61 -2.92 -6.67
CA ALA A 125 28.96 -2.44 -6.89
C ALA A 125 29.47 -2.78 -8.31
N LEU A 126 29.25 -4.02 -8.76
CA LEU A 126 29.67 -4.49 -10.09
C LEU A 126 28.96 -3.75 -11.24
N THR A 127 27.71 -3.32 -11.04
CA THR A 127 26.86 -2.68 -12.05
C THR A 127 26.76 -1.16 -11.91
N SER A 128 27.40 -0.56 -10.90
CA SER A 128 27.36 0.89 -10.63
C SER A 128 27.80 1.78 -11.79
N PHE A 129 28.54 1.24 -12.76
CA PHE A 129 28.96 1.96 -13.97
C PHE A 129 27.84 2.09 -15.02
N MET A 130 26.83 1.22 -14.99
CA MET A 130 25.89 1.05 -16.09
C MET A 130 25.05 2.30 -16.34
N GLU A 131 24.34 2.80 -15.33
CA GLU A 131 23.54 4.03 -15.46
C GLU A 131 24.39 5.25 -15.86
N PRO A 132 25.54 5.54 -15.20
CA PRO A 132 26.41 6.63 -15.63
C PRO A 132 26.81 6.58 -17.10
N GLU A 133 27.12 5.39 -17.59
CA GLU A 133 27.56 5.18 -18.96
C GLU A 133 26.39 5.27 -19.95
N LEU A 134 25.24 4.68 -19.65
CA LEU A 134 24.03 4.78 -20.46
C LEU A 134 23.57 6.23 -20.62
N LEU A 135 23.73 7.04 -19.57
CA LEU A 135 23.44 8.47 -19.60
C LEU A 135 24.33 9.27 -20.55
N THR A 136 25.38 8.68 -21.12
CA THR A 136 26.18 9.31 -22.20
C THR A 136 25.55 9.13 -23.59
N LEU A 137 24.55 8.25 -23.76
CA LEU A 137 23.86 8.00 -25.04
C LEU A 137 23.06 9.21 -25.51
N LYS A 138 23.37 9.76 -26.69
CA LYS A 138 22.51 10.79 -27.29
C LYS A 138 21.18 10.19 -27.77
N GLN A 139 20.12 11.00 -27.85
CA GLN A 139 18.80 10.54 -28.28
C GLN A 139 18.85 9.94 -29.69
N GLU A 140 19.60 10.55 -30.61
CA GLU A 140 19.78 10.08 -31.97
C GLU A 140 20.49 8.71 -32.01
N GLN A 141 21.44 8.49 -31.10
CA GLN A 141 22.16 7.23 -30.99
C GLN A 141 21.26 6.12 -30.44
N LEU A 142 20.46 6.40 -29.41
CA LEU A 142 19.46 5.45 -28.91
C LEU A 142 18.46 5.08 -30.01
N ASN A 143 17.96 6.06 -30.77
CA ASN A 143 17.07 5.81 -31.90
C ASN A 143 17.73 4.93 -32.97
N ALA A 144 19.00 5.17 -33.29
CA ALA A 144 19.75 4.34 -34.22
C ALA A 144 19.95 2.90 -33.70
N PHE A 145 20.20 2.73 -32.40
CA PHE A 145 20.33 1.41 -31.78
C PHE A 145 19.02 0.63 -31.83
N LEU A 146 17.89 1.26 -31.48
CA LEU A 146 16.56 0.68 -31.56
C LEU A 146 16.16 0.29 -32.99
N ALA A 147 16.59 1.06 -33.99
CA ALA A 147 16.34 0.75 -35.41
C ALA A 147 17.18 -0.44 -35.90
N LYS A 148 18.42 -0.57 -35.41
CA LYS A 148 19.35 -1.64 -35.80
C LYS A 148 19.04 -2.97 -35.12
N GLU A 149 18.71 -2.94 -33.82
CA GLU A 149 18.45 -4.11 -33.00
C GLU A 149 17.02 -4.08 -32.46
N LYS A 150 16.12 -4.82 -33.12
CA LYS A 150 14.68 -4.75 -32.82
C LYS A 150 14.34 -5.26 -31.43
N VAL A 151 15.10 -6.22 -30.89
CA VAL A 151 14.86 -6.80 -29.55
C VAL A 151 15.08 -5.75 -28.45
N LEU A 152 15.94 -4.76 -28.69
CA LEU A 152 16.20 -3.65 -27.78
C LEU A 152 14.95 -2.80 -27.50
N ALA A 153 13.92 -2.89 -28.34
CA ALA A 153 12.62 -2.24 -28.09
C ALA A 153 12.00 -2.64 -26.75
N THR A 154 12.30 -3.84 -26.24
CA THR A 154 11.92 -4.30 -24.90
C THR A 154 12.37 -3.34 -23.80
N TYR A 155 13.54 -2.72 -23.97
CA TYR A 155 14.17 -1.82 -23.01
C TYR A 155 13.94 -0.34 -23.30
N LYS A 156 13.16 -0.02 -24.34
CA LYS A 156 12.98 1.36 -24.83
C LYS A 156 12.46 2.29 -23.73
N PHE A 157 11.46 1.85 -22.96
CA PHE A 157 10.87 2.69 -21.92
C PHE A 157 11.90 3.01 -20.83
N TYR A 158 12.57 1.99 -20.27
CA TYR A 158 13.66 2.15 -19.31
C TYR A 158 14.75 3.12 -19.81
N LEU A 159 15.25 2.91 -21.03
CA LEU A 159 16.30 3.76 -21.60
C LEU A 159 15.82 5.20 -21.80
N THR A 160 14.59 5.39 -22.28
CA THR A 160 14.02 6.73 -22.52
C THR A 160 13.81 7.48 -21.20
N ASP A 161 13.27 6.83 -20.18
CA ASP A 161 13.10 7.45 -18.85
C ASP A 161 14.45 7.77 -18.19
N LEU A 162 15.44 6.88 -18.32
CA LEU A 162 16.80 7.16 -17.87
C LEU A 162 17.36 8.41 -18.55
N LEU A 163 17.22 8.54 -19.87
CA LEU A 163 17.70 9.71 -20.61
C LEU A 163 16.94 11.00 -20.24
N ARG A 164 15.63 10.92 -19.98
CA ARG A 164 14.81 12.04 -19.51
C ARG A 164 15.37 12.63 -18.21
N LYS A 165 15.79 11.77 -17.27
CA LYS A 165 16.36 12.15 -15.97
C LYS A 165 17.76 12.78 -16.05
N ARG A 166 18.39 12.83 -17.23
CA ARG A 166 19.73 13.40 -17.42
C ARG A 166 19.81 14.85 -16.96
N GLU A 167 18.79 15.66 -17.23
CA GLU A 167 18.77 17.09 -16.90
C GLU A 167 18.86 17.35 -15.38
N HIS A 168 18.46 16.36 -14.58
CA HIS A 168 18.47 16.40 -13.12
C HIS A 168 19.70 15.70 -12.50
N ARG A 169 20.71 15.39 -13.33
CA ARG A 169 21.98 14.83 -12.87
C ARG A 169 23.04 15.91 -12.81
N GLY A 170 23.77 15.93 -11.70
CA GLY A 170 24.88 16.86 -11.50
C GLY A 170 26.15 16.44 -12.24
N THR A 171 27.20 17.25 -12.14
CA THR A 171 28.57 16.83 -12.52
C THR A 171 29.04 15.68 -11.63
N GLU A 172 30.17 15.05 -11.98
CA GLU A 172 30.77 14.00 -11.14
C GLU A 172 31.04 14.49 -9.70
N GLU A 173 31.49 15.74 -9.55
CA GLU A 173 31.70 16.37 -8.24
C GLU A 173 30.39 16.53 -7.48
N VAL A 174 29.31 16.96 -8.14
CA VAL A 174 27.99 17.09 -7.52
C VAL A 174 27.46 15.72 -7.10
N GLU A 175 27.53 14.70 -7.96
CA GLU A 175 27.08 13.34 -7.60
C GLU A 175 27.93 12.75 -6.46
N LYS A 176 29.23 13.08 -6.39
CA LYS A 176 30.09 12.71 -5.25
C LYS A 176 29.66 13.39 -3.95
N VAL A 177 29.34 14.70 -4.00
CA VAL A 177 28.79 15.42 -2.84
C VAL A 177 27.45 14.84 -2.41
N MET A 178 26.57 14.53 -3.36
CA MET A 178 25.29 13.87 -3.10
C MET A 178 25.48 12.52 -2.42
N ALA A 179 26.42 11.69 -2.90
CA ALA A 179 26.75 10.41 -2.30
C ALA A 179 27.22 10.55 -0.83
N TYR A 180 28.10 11.51 -0.53
CA TYR A 180 28.51 11.77 0.87
C TYR A 180 27.39 12.33 1.74
N SER A 181 26.51 13.17 1.16
CA SER A 181 25.39 13.74 1.89
C SER A 181 24.34 12.69 2.30
N SER A 182 24.27 11.55 1.60
CA SER A 182 23.26 10.51 1.83
C SER A 182 23.25 9.95 3.25
N LEU A 183 24.43 9.83 3.88
CA LEU A 183 24.58 9.39 5.27
C LEU A 183 24.00 10.39 6.26
N MET A 184 23.99 11.67 5.92
CA MET A 184 23.45 12.74 6.75
C MET A 184 21.95 12.95 6.50
N SER A 185 21.51 12.90 5.24
CA SER A 185 20.13 13.21 4.85
C SER A 185 19.09 12.27 5.46
N GLY A 186 19.45 11.01 5.73
CA GLY A 186 18.54 10.03 6.36
C GLY A 186 18.42 10.17 7.89
N ASN A 187 19.28 10.96 8.55
CA ASN A 187 19.35 10.97 10.01
C ASN A 187 18.08 11.50 10.67
N ALA A 188 17.42 12.50 10.09
CA ALA A 188 16.17 13.03 10.64
C ALA A 188 15.09 11.95 10.79
N ALA A 189 14.86 11.17 9.72
CA ALA A 189 13.90 10.07 9.71
C ALA A 189 14.33 8.91 10.63
N ASN A 190 15.63 8.59 10.66
CA ASN A 190 16.17 7.56 11.55
C ASN A 190 16.02 7.92 13.03
N ILE A 191 16.33 9.17 13.39
CA ILE A 191 16.18 9.68 14.76
C ILE A 191 14.70 9.70 15.14
N PHE A 192 13.80 10.16 14.25
CA PHE A 192 12.36 10.08 14.48
C PHE A 192 11.92 8.63 14.74
N SER A 193 12.32 7.69 13.88
CA SER A 193 11.94 6.28 14.00
C SER A 193 12.44 5.66 15.31
N THR A 194 13.71 5.85 15.65
CA THR A 194 14.28 5.35 16.91
C THR A 194 13.59 5.98 18.11
N PHE A 195 13.47 7.30 18.13
CA PHE A 195 12.85 8.02 19.24
C PHE A 195 11.40 7.58 19.42
N PHE A 196 10.59 7.67 18.37
CA PHE A 196 9.16 7.38 18.44
C PHE A 196 8.86 5.92 18.79
N ASN A 197 9.60 4.96 18.23
CA ASN A 197 9.30 3.54 18.41
C ASN A 197 9.97 2.92 19.66
N ALA A 198 11.11 3.44 20.12
CA ALA A 198 11.89 2.82 21.19
C ALA A 198 12.02 3.68 22.45
N GLU A 199 12.19 5.00 22.32
CA GLU A 199 12.58 5.87 23.44
C GLU A 199 11.46 6.77 23.95
N PHE A 200 10.44 7.02 23.12
CA PHE A 200 9.36 7.93 23.44
C PHE A 200 8.67 7.46 24.73
N PRO A 201 8.63 8.30 25.78
CA PRO A 201 8.07 7.92 27.06
C PRO A 201 6.55 7.92 26.97
N HIS A 202 6.00 6.87 26.35
CA HIS A 202 4.56 6.69 26.17
C HIS A 202 3.82 6.88 27.49
N PRO A 203 2.69 7.62 27.48
CA PRO A 203 1.95 7.88 28.69
C PRO A 203 1.23 6.62 29.17
N GLU A 204 0.87 6.59 30.45
CA GLU A 204 0.05 5.54 31.03
C GLU A 204 -1.30 6.11 31.44
N ILE A 205 -2.35 5.32 31.24
CA ILE A 205 -3.69 5.62 31.73
C ILE A 205 -4.20 4.48 32.60
N GLU A 206 -5.01 4.82 33.59
CA GLU A 206 -5.78 3.82 34.34
C GLU A 206 -7.07 3.48 33.60
N LEU A 207 -7.27 2.19 33.32
CA LEU A 207 -8.48 1.62 32.73
C LEU A 207 -8.91 0.45 33.61
N ASN A 208 -10.13 0.50 34.17
CA ASN A 208 -10.69 -0.57 35.01
C ASN A 208 -9.77 -1.03 36.17
N GLY A 209 -9.02 -0.11 36.79
CA GLY A 209 -8.08 -0.40 37.87
C GLY A 209 -6.72 -0.94 37.42
N GLU A 210 -6.49 -1.09 36.12
CA GLU A 210 -5.19 -1.50 35.56
C GLU A 210 -4.48 -0.32 34.91
N ARG A 211 -3.15 -0.25 35.08
CA ARG A 211 -2.30 0.74 34.40
C ARG A 211 -1.94 0.23 33.01
N VAL A 212 -2.39 0.95 32.00
CA VAL A 212 -2.16 0.64 30.59
C VAL A 212 -1.20 1.67 30.00
N LYS A 213 -0.07 1.20 29.48
CA LYS A 213 0.86 2.02 28.70
C LYS A 213 0.33 2.20 27.28
N LEU A 214 0.17 3.45 26.85
CA LEU A 214 -0.29 3.80 25.49
C LEU A 214 0.87 3.76 24.49
N ASN A 215 1.45 2.57 24.28
CA ASN A 215 2.31 2.30 23.12
C ASN A 215 1.47 2.26 21.82
N ALA A 216 2.11 2.11 20.65
CA ALA A 216 1.39 2.14 19.36
C ALA A 216 0.23 1.13 19.27
N ALA A 217 0.43 -0.10 19.76
CA ALA A 217 -0.59 -1.15 19.75
C ALA A 217 -1.76 -0.82 20.66
N ASN A 218 -1.48 -0.40 21.90
CA ASN A 218 -2.51 -0.05 22.87
C ASN A 218 -3.25 1.24 22.48
N PHE A 219 -2.55 2.25 21.95
CA PHE A 219 -3.21 3.42 21.38
C PHE A 219 -4.18 3.00 20.27
N ALA A 220 -3.75 2.17 19.33
CA ALA A 220 -4.61 1.69 18.25
C ALA A 220 -5.84 0.91 18.76
N LEU A 221 -5.67 0.09 19.80
CA LEU A 221 -6.74 -0.68 20.43
C LEU A 221 -7.74 0.23 21.16
N TYR A 222 -7.27 1.04 22.11
CA TYR A 222 -8.16 1.76 23.03
C TYR A 222 -8.77 3.02 22.39
N ARG A 223 -8.14 3.61 21.37
CA ARG A 223 -8.75 4.71 20.60
C ARG A 223 -9.96 4.27 19.78
N ALA A 224 -10.10 2.96 19.56
CA ALA A 224 -11.24 2.32 18.90
C ALA A 224 -12.21 1.66 19.90
N SER A 225 -12.06 1.93 21.21
CA SER A 225 -12.97 1.40 22.25
C SER A 225 -14.41 1.80 21.97
N GLU A 226 -15.37 0.92 22.28
CA GLU A 226 -16.80 1.27 22.26
C GLU A 226 -17.13 2.30 23.37
N ASP A 227 -16.38 2.27 24.47
CA ASP A 227 -16.47 3.24 25.56
C ASP A 227 -15.88 4.59 25.14
N ARG A 228 -16.75 5.61 25.10
CA ARG A 228 -16.42 6.97 24.68
C ARG A 228 -15.48 7.70 25.65
N GLU A 229 -15.61 7.47 26.95
CA GLU A 229 -14.72 8.09 27.95
C GLU A 229 -13.30 7.56 27.78
N VAL A 230 -13.17 6.25 27.53
CA VAL A 230 -11.89 5.62 27.19
C VAL A 230 -11.29 6.27 25.95
N ARG A 231 -12.05 6.40 24.85
CA ARG A 231 -11.55 7.04 23.63
C ARG A 231 -11.07 8.46 23.87
N SER A 232 -11.89 9.30 24.52
CA SER A 232 -11.55 10.69 24.82
C SER A 232 -10.27 10.78 25.65
N LYS A 233 -10.17 10.00 26.73
CA LYS A 233 -8.99 9.96 27.62
C LYS A 233 -7.74 9.49 26.88
N VAL A 234 -7.85 8.46 26.04
CA VAL A 234 -6.74 7.92 25.24
C VAL A 234 -6.22 8.97 24.26
N PHE A 235 -7.11 9.60 23.49
CA PHE A 235 -6.75 10.63 22.51
C PHE A 235 -6.06 11.82 23.16
N GLU A 236 -6.70 12.41 24.18
CA GLU A 236 -6.17 13.56 24.87
C GLU A 236 -4.81 13.26 25.49
N THR A 237 -4.70 12.16 26.24
CA THR A 237 -3.46 11.81 26.94
C THR A 237 -2.32 11.55 25.96
N TYR A 238 -2.59 10.83 24.88
CA TYR A 238 -1.57 10.47 23.90
C TYR A 238 -1.03 11.69 23.16
N PHE A 239 -1.91 12.56 22.64
CA PHE A 239 -1.49 13.72 21.89
C PHE A 239 -0.89 14.82 22.76
N ARG A 240 -1.40 15.05 23.98
CA ARG A 240 -0.71 15.94 24.94
C ARG A 240 0.71 15.46 25.23
N LYS A 241 0.90 14.14 25.37
CA LYS A 241 2.24 13.59 25.59
C LYS A 241 3.18 13.78 24.40
N LEU A 242 2.66 13.68 23.18
CA LEU A 242 3.44 14.01 21.97
C LEU A 242 3.81 15.50 21.93
N ASN A 243 2.89 16.37 22.31
CA ASN A 243 3.09 17.82 22.28
C ASN A 243 4.19 18.30 23.25
N GLU A 244 4.44 17.59 24.36
CA GLU A 244 5.61 17.85 25.24
C GLU A 244 6.95 17.81 24.49
N PHE A 245 7.01 17.05 23.39
CA PHE A 245 8.20 16.88 22.54
C PHE A 245 8.09 17.60 21.20
N GLN A 246 7.15 18.54 21.04
CA GLN A 246 6.92 19.26 19.77
C GLN A 246 8.20 19.89 19.18
N ARG A 247 9.11 20.35 20.03
CA ARG A 247 10.37 20.97 19.61
C ARG A 247 11.32 19.94 18.97
N THR A 248 11.39 18.76 19.56
CA THR A 248 12.21 17.64 19.06
C THR A 248 11.65 17.13 17.75
N PHE A 249 10.34 16.84 17.69
CA PHE A 249 9.69 16.40 16.46
C PHE A 249 9.76 17.48 15.36
N GLY A 250 9.63 18.75 15.73
CA GLY A 250 9.70 19.87 14.80
C GLY A 250 11.10 19.99 14.19
N ALA A 251 12.15 19.89 14.99
CA ALA A 251 13.53 19.89 14.51
C ALA A 251 13.84 18.70 13.59
N GLN A 252 13.32 17.51 13.91
CA GLN A 252 13.45 16.31 13.07
C GLN A 252 12.79 16.51 11.71
N LEU A 253 11.50 16.88 11.69
CA LEU A 253 10.75 17.04 10.44
C LEU A 253 11.30 18.20 9.60
N TYR A 254 11.66 19.33 10.23
CA TYR A 254 12.34 20.43 9.54
C TYR A 254 13.67 19.99 8.91
N GLY A 255 14.47 19.17 9.61
CA GLY A 255 15.70 18.59 9.06
C GLY A 255 15.44 17.71 7.84
N ASN A 256 14.37 16.90 7.87
CA ASN A 256 13.97 16.07 6.73
C ASN A 256 13.57 16.91 5.51
N ILE A 257 12.78 17.97 5.70
CA ILE A 257 12.39 18.89 4.62
C ILE A 257 13.61 19.60 4.03
N ASN A 258 14.58 20.01 4.86
CA ASN A 258 15.83 20.60 4.37
C ASN A 258 16.68 19.62 3.55
N ALA A 259 16.74 18.34 3.94
CA ALA A 259 17.40 17.32 3.14
C ALA A 259 16.71 17.13 1.76
N ALA A 260 15.37 17.17 1.74
CA ALA A 260 14.60 17.14 0.50
C ALA A 260 14.86 18.38 -0.37
N LEU A 261 14.90 19.58 0.22
CA LEU A 261 15.17 20.84 -0.48
C LEU A 261 16.62 20.90 -1.00
N PHE A 262 17.59 20.42 -0.23
CA PHE A 262 18.98 20.28 -0.67
C PHE A 262 19.07 19.42 -1.93
N THR A 263 18.45 18.23 -1.90
CA THR A 263 18.44 17.31 -3.05
C THR A 263 17.76 17.93 -4.26
N THR A 264 16.67 18.67 -4.04
CA THR A 264 15.90 19.38 -5.08
C THR A 264 16.76 20.41 -5.79
N LYS A 265 17.44 21.28 -5.04
CA LYS A 265 18.34 22.30 -5.61
C LYS A 265 19.56 21.68 -6.29
N ALA A 266 20.18 20.68 -5.67
CA ALA A 266 21.35 20.01 -6.21
C ALA A 266 21.07 19.24 -7.51
N ARG A 267 19.81 18.82 -7.72
CA ARG A 267 19.34 18.12 -8.92
C ARG A 267 18.53 19.01 -9.88
N ASN A 268 18.62 20.33 -9.76
CA ASN A 268 17.98 21.29 -10.66
C ASN A 268 16.46 21.07 -10.84
N TYR A 269 15.74 20.80 -9.76
CA TYR A 269 14.27 20.82 -9.76
C TYR A 269 13.77 22.16 -9.21
N GLU A 270 12.63 22.63 -9.71
CA GLU A 270 11.99 23.88 -9.28
C GLU A 270 11.34 23.74 -7.91
N SER A 271 10.85 22.54 -7.58
CA SER A 271 10.21 22.28 -6.29
C SER A 271 10.45 20.88 -5.76
N THR A 272 10.34 20.73 -4.43
CA THR A 272 10.42 19.42 -3.78
C THR A 272 9.31 18.47 -4.23
N LEU A 273 8.14 19.02 -4.61
CA LEU A 273 7.02 18.28 -5.18
C LEU A 273 7.39 17.73 -6.56
N GLU A 274 7.84 18.59 -7.49
CA GLU A 274 8.25 18.19 -8.84
C GLU A 274 9.28 17.05 -8.78
N ARG A 275 10.33 17.21 -7.96
CA ARG A 275 11.34 16.16 -7.77
C ARG A 275 10.72 14.82 -7.31
N ALA A 276 9.77 14.87 -6.37
CA ALA A 276 9.17 13.67 -5.83
C ALA A 276 8.27 12.95 -6.84
N LEU A 277 7.65 13.71 -7.75
CA LEU A 277 6.76 13.20 -8.80
C LEU A 277 7.49 12.77 -10.08
N ASP A 278 8.72 13.25 -10.30
CA ASP A 278 9.53 12.97 -11.47
C ASP A 278 9.75 11.47 -11.70
N GLY A 279 9.89 10.69 -10.63
CA GLY A 279 10.11 9.24 -10.72
C GLY A 279 9.02 8.49 -11.48
N GLY A 280 7.77 8.96 -11.38
CA GLY A 280 6.63 8.44 -12.14
C GLY A 280 6.27 9.28 -13.36
N ASN A 281 7.05 10.31 -13.69
CA ASN A 281 6.74 11.36 -14.68
C ASN A 281 5.31 11.92 -14.49
N ILE A 282 4.96 12.20 -13.23
CA ILE A 282 3.63 12.68 -12.85
C ILE A 282 3.66 14.20 -12.84
N ALA A 283 2.75 14.83 -13.59
CA ALA A 283 2.60 16.28 -13.56
C ALA A 283 2.16 16.74 -12.17
N THR A 284 2.71 17.86 -11.68
CA THR A 284 2.33 18.47 -10.39
C THR A 284 0.84 18.81 -10.33
N ASP A 285 0.22 19.08 -11.49
CA ASP A 285 -1.22 19.31 -11.61
C ASP A 285 -2.06 18.15 -11.09
N VAL A 286 -1.62 16.89 -11.21
CA VAL A 286 -2.34 15.73 -10.64
C VAL A 286 -2.44 15.86 -9.12
N PHE A 287 -1.36 16.27 -8.47
CA PHE A 287 -1.31 16.48 -7.02
C PHE A 287 -2.16 17.69 -6.59
N HIS A 288 -2.02 18.83 -7.28
CA HIS A 288 -2.80 20.03 -6.98
C HIS A 288 -4.30 19.84 -7.24
N ASN A 289 -4.67 19.13 -8.31
CA ASN A 289 -6.06 18.82 -8.62
C ASN A 289 -6.68 17.89 -7.58
N LEU A 290 -5.94 16.90 -7.06
CA LEU A 290 -6.42 16.07 -5.94
C LEU A 290 -6.82 16.95 -4.73
N ILE A 291 -5.91 17.84 -4.29
CA ILE A 291 -6.16 18.74 -3.15
C ILE A 291 -7.36 19.64 -3.44
N LYS A 292 -7.40 20.24 -4.64
CA LYS A 292 -8.50 21.11 -5.06
C LYS A 292 -9.85 20.38 -5.06
N ASN A 293 -9.91 19.19 -5.64
CA ASN A 293 -11.12 18.40 -5.78
C ASN A 293 -11.66 17.95 -4.41
N VAL A 294 -10.79 17.47 -3.53
CA VAL A 294 -11.16 17.11 -2.14
C VAL A 294 -11.67 18.32 -1.38
N ASN A 295 -10.99 19.45 -1.46
CA ASN A 295 -11.44 20.69 -0.81
C ASN A 295 -12.79 21.18 -1.33
N GLY A 296 -13.02 21.08 -2.64
CA GLY A 296 -14.30 21.41 -3.26
C GLY A 296 -15.46 20.50 -2.83
N ASN A 297 -15.16 19.34 -2.23
CA ASN A 297 -16.15 18.33 -1.85
C ASN A 297 -16.14 17.97 -0.36
N LEU A 298 -15.60 18.87 0.49
CA LEU A 298 -15.66 18.69 1.94
C LEU A 298 -17.10 18.61 2.47
N GLU A 299 -18.08 19.18 1.78
CA GLU A 299 -19.50 19.03 2.15
C GLU A 299 -19.97 17.56 2.08
N THR A 300 -19.51 16.78 1.10
CA THR A 300 -19.79 15.34 1.05
C THR A 300 -19.15 14.63 2.25
N PHE A 301 -17.93 15.01 2.61
CA PHE A 301 -17.28 14.47 3.81
C PHE A 301 -18.03 14.88 5.09
N HIS A 302 -18.49 16.12 5.18
CA HIS A 302 -19.26 16.63 6.33
C HIS A 302 -20.62 15.94 6.44
N ARG A 303 -21.27 15.62 5.32
CA ARG A 303 -22.46 14.75 5.30
C ARG A 303 -22.16 13.38 5.89
N TYR A 304 -21.03 12.77 5.53
CA TYR A 304 -20.61 11.50 6.13
C TYR A 304 -20.41 11.62 7.65
N LEU A 305 -19.71 12.65 8.12
CA LEU A 305 -19.49 12.86 9.55
C LEU A 305 -20.82 13.07 10.31
N ASN A 306 -21.78 13.79 9.73
CA ASN A 306 -23.12 13.93 10.30
C ASN A 306 -23.90 12.60 10.33
N LEU A 307 -23.78 11.77 9.29
CA LEU A 307 -24.35 10.44 9.26
C LEU A 307 -23.74 9.57 10.38
N ARG A 308 -22.42 9.59 10.52
CA ARG A 308 -21.71 8.91 11.62
C ARG A 308 -22.20 9.38 12.98
N LYS A 309 -22.31 10.69 13.19
CA LYS A 309 -22.84 11.28 14.43
C LYS A 309 -24.22 10.70 14.78
N ARG A 310 -25.14 10.66 13.81
CA ARG A 310 -26.48 10.05 13.97
C ARG A 310 -26.39 8.56 14.32
N MET A 311 -25.57 7.80 13.60
CA MET A 311 -25.41 6.35 13.83
C MET A 311 -24.86 6.03 15.23
N MET A 312 -23.92 6.84 15.72
CA MET A 312 -23.34 6.71 17.05
C MET A 312 -24.26 7.21 18.17
N GLY A 313 -25.32 7.96 17.84
CA GLY A 313 -26.25 8.52 18.82
C GLY A 313 -25.63 9.56 19.75
N VAL A 314 -24.67 10.35 19.26
CA VAL A 314 -23.97 11.39 20.06
C VAL A 314 -24.44 12.81 19.69
N ASP A 315 -24.64 13.65 20.69
CA ASP A 315 -25.08 15.05 20.50
C ASP A 315 -24.05 15.93 19.79
N THR A 316 -22.77 15.63 20.01
CA THR A 316 -21.61 16.29 19.40
C THR A 316 -20.63 15.22 18.98
N LEU A 317 -20.22 15.22 17.71
CA LEU A 317 -19.18 14.32 17.23
C LEU A 317 -17.82 14.97 17.49
N HIS A 318 -16.92 14.27 18.16
CA HIS A 318 -15.54 14.71 18.32
C HIS A 318 -14.58 13.91 17.43
N TYR A 319 -13.39 14.44 17.21
CA TYR A 319 -12.35 13.77 16.43
C TYR A 319 -11.97 12.39 16.99
N TYR A 320 -12.00 12.23 18.31
CA TYR A 320 -11.74 10.94 18.98
C TYR A 320 -12.85 9.90 18.77
N ASP A 321 -14.02 10.29 18.27
CA ASP A 321 -15.11 9.38 17.94
C ASP A 321 -14.90 8.69 16.58
N LEU A 322 -13.97 9.17 15.74
CA LEU A 322 -13.79 8.76 14.34
C LEU A 322 -13.13 7.39 14.12
N TYR A 323 -12.74 6.71 15.19
CA TYR A 323 -12.09 5.40 15.15
C TYR A 323 -12.85 4.32 15.92
N ALA A 324 -13.94 4.69 16.59
CA ALA A 324 -14.88 3.71 17.13
C ALA A 324 -15.54 2.90 15.99
N PRO A 325 -15.96 1.65 16.25
CA PRO A 325 -16.82 0.92 15.33
C PRO A 325 -18.06 1.75 14.95
N LEU A 326 -18.32 1.90 13.65
CA LEU A 326 -19.46 2.68 13.14
C LEU A 326 -20.80 1.98 13.41
N VAL A 327 -20.79 0.66 13.43
CA VAL A 327 -21.94 -0.18 13.73
C VAL A 327 -21.61 -1.13 14.88
N GLU A 328 -22.66 -1.62 15.56
CA GLU A 328 -22.52 -2.73 16.51
C GLU A 328 -21.81 -3.90 15.84
N LYS A 329 -20.94 -4.56 16.61
CA LYS A 329 -20.13 -5.67 16.11
C LYS A 329 -21.02 -6.79 15.59
N VAL A 330 -21.06 -6.95 14.27
CA VAL A 330 -21.72 -8.11 13.66
C VAL A 330 -20.71 -9.24 13.58
N ASP A 331 -20.99 -10.35 14.27
CA ASP A 331 -20.12 -11.54 14.29
C ASP A 331 -20.30 -12.36 12.99
N LEU A 332 -19.87 -11.78 11.87
CA LEU A 332 -19.80 -12.48 10.60
C LEU A 332 -18.61 -13.44 10.63
N LYS A 333 -18.91 -14.73 10.63
CA LYS A 333 -17.92 -15.79 10.53
C LYS A 333 -18.00 -16.46 9.16
N TYR A 334 -16.90 -16.39 8.43
CA TYR A 334 -16.72 -17.08 7.16
C TYR A 334 -15.59 -18.09 7.34
N THR A 335 -15.89 -19.37 7.12
CA THR A 335 -14.84 -20.36 6.86
C THR A 335 -14.00 -19.96 5.65
N VAL A 336 -12.80 -20.50 5.51
CA VAL A 336 -11.96 -20.22 4.33
C VAL A 336 -12.68 -20.61 3.04
N GLU A 337 -13.38 -21.73 3.05
CA GLU A 337 -14.15 -22.22 1.90
C GLU A 337 -15.30 -21.27 1.52
N GLU A 338 -16.07 -20.77 2.50
CA GLU A 338 -17.13 -19.77 2.24
C GLU A 338 -16.56 -18.46 1.72
N ALA A 339 -15.43 -18.00 2.28
CA ALA A 339 -14.75 -16.81 1.79
C ALA A 339 -14.28 -16.98 0.35
N VAL A 340 -13.61 -18.09 0.02
CA VAL A 340 -13.15 -18.38 -1.35
C VAL A 340 -14.32 -18.39 -2.33
N GLU A 341 -15.46 -18.98 -1.98
CA GLU A 341 -16.64 -18.98 -2.85
C GLU A 341 -17.16 -17.56 -3.09
N ASN A 342 -17.35 -16.77 -2.02
CA ASN A 342 -17.80 -15.39 -2.15
C ASN A 342 -16.84 -14.54 -3.00
N ILE A 343 -15.53 -14.72 -2.82
CA ILE A 343 -14.51 -14.06 -3.63
C ILE A 343 -14.66 -14.44 -5.10
N LEU A 344 -14.69 -15.73 -5.42
CA LEU A 344 -14.81 -16.19 -6.81
C LEU A 344 -16.12 -15.74 -7.48
N GLN A 345 -17.22 -15.67 -6.74
CA GLN A 345 -18.48 -15.13 -7.26
C GLN A 345 -18.41 -13.63 -7.52
N SER A 346 -17.81 -12.88 -6.59
CA SER A 346 -17.67 -11.42 -6.72
C SER A 346 -16.81 -11.00 -7.91
N LEU A 347 -15.80 -11.81 -8.26
CA LEU A 347 -14.85 -11.48 -9.32
C LEU A 347 -15.32 -11.91 -10.72
N LYS A 348 -16.51 -12.51 -10.86
CA LYS A 348 -17.08 -12.92 -12.15
C LYS A 348 -17.12 -11.81 -13.22
N PRO A 349 -17.36 -10.52 -12.89
CA PRO A 349 -17.29 -9.43 -13.86
C PRO A 349 -15.94 -9.34 -14.60
N LEU A 350 -14.84 -9.85 -14.01
CA LEU A 350 -13.51 -9.87 -14.63
C LEU A 350 -13.29 -10.99 -15.65
N GLY A 351 -14.30 -11.84 -15.87
CA GLY A 351 -14.27 -12.86 -16.92
C GLY A 351 -13.67 -14.20 -16.50
N ALA A 352 -13.89 -15.22 -17.34
CA ALA A 352 -13.60 -16.61 -17.00
C ALA A 352 -12.11 -16.89 -16.76
N ASP A 353 -11.22 -16.27 -17.55
CA ASP A 353 -9.78 -16.48 -17.41
C ASP A 353 -9.25 -15.98 -16.07
N TYR A 354 -9.72 -14.82 -15.62
CA TYR A 354 -9.36 -14.27 -14.29
C TYR A 354 -9.81 -15.22 -13.19
N ILE A 355 -11.07 -15.69 -13.24
CA ILE A 355 -11.62 -16.65 -12.28
C ILE A 355 -10.86 -17.99 -12.30
N ASN A 356 -10.50 -18.49 -13.47
CA ASN A 356 -9.77 -19.75 -13.59
C ASN A 356 -8.40 -19.66 -12.91
N VAL A 357 -7.69 -18.54 -13.07
CA VAL A 357 -6.41 -18.32 -12.37
C VAL A 357 -6.62 -18.12 -10.87
N SER A 358 -7.66 -17.39 -10.44
CA SER A 358 -7.98 -17.26 -9.01
C SER A 358 -8.26 -18.63 -8.37
N LYS A 359 -9.00 -19.51 -9.05
CA LYS A 359 -9.22 -20.90 -8.59
C LYS A 359 -7.92 -21.68 -8.46
N ARG A 360 -6.96 -21.47 -9.36
CA ARG A 360 -5.62 -22.08 -9.23
C ARG A 360 -4.91 -21.55 -8.00
N ALA A 361 -4.96 -20.25 -7.72
CA ALA A 361 -4.35 -19.69 -6.50
C ALA A 361 -4.86 -20.35 -5.22
N PHE A 362 -6.17 -20.60 -5.13
CA PHE A 362 -6.79 -21.26 -3.97
C PHE A 362 -6.53 -22.77 -3.90
N ASN A 363 -6.38 -23.46 -5.04
CA ASN A 363 -6.27 -24.92 -5.09
C ASN A 363 -4.82 -25.44 -5.20
N GLU A 364 -3.91 -24.65 -5.78
CA GLU A 364 -2.51 -25.03 -6.06
C GLU A 364 -1.55 -24.50 -4.98
N ARG A 365 -2.06 -24.19 -3.77
CA ARG A 365 -1.26 -23.79 -2.61
C ARG A 365 -0.38 -22.55 -2.88
N TRP A 366 -0.95 -21.49 -3.45
CA TRP A 366 -0.26 -20.20 -3.56
C TRP A 366 -0.33 -19.41 -2.24
N ILE A 367 -1.21 -19.81 -1.31
CA ILE A 367 -1.57 -19.04 -0.12
C ILE A 367 -1.13 -19.75 1.16
N ASP A 368 -0.46 -19.04 2.06
CA ASP A 368 -0.22 -19.44 3.45
C ASP A 368 -1.28 -18.78 4.36
N MET A 369 -2.33 -19.53 4.70
CA MET A 369 -3.65 -18.97 5.06
C MET A 369 -3.82 -18.54 6.52
N TYR A 370 -3.44 -19.41 7.47
CA TYR A 370 -3.77 -19.23 8.88
C TYR A 370 -2.63 -18.61 9.68
N PRO A 371 -2.91 -17.90 10.80
CA PRO A 371 -1.88 -17.55 11.75
C PRO A 371 -1.28 -18.80 12.41
N ASN A 372 0.02 -18.75 12.72
CA ASN A 372 0.72 -19.70 13.58
C ASN A 372 1.74 -18.95 14.44
N GLU A 373 2.23 -19.62 15.48
CA GLU A 373 3.27 -19.05 16.34
C GLU A 373 4.51 -18.65 15.51
N GLY A 374 5.01 -17.43 15.72
CA GLY A 374 6.17 -16.90 15.02
C GLY A 374 5.93 -16.47 13.56
N LYS A 375 4.73 -16.66 12.98
CA LYS A 375 4.44 -16.19 11.62
C LYS A 375 4.48 -14.66 11.55
N ARG A 376 4.95 -14.12 10.42
CA ARG A 376 4.86 -12.69 10.12
C ARG A 376 3.39 -12.22 10.18
N SER A 377 3.14 -11.09 10.84
CA SER A 377 1.82 -10.48 10.95
C SER A 377 1.37 -9.81 9.64
N GLY A 378 0.07 -9.51 9.55
CA GLY A 378 -0.54 -8.83 8.40
C GLY A 378 -0.83 -9.80 7.25
N ALA A 379 -0.87 -9.25 6.03
CA ALA A 379 -1.01 -10.01 4.80
C ALA A 379 -0.13 -9.36 3.71
N TYR A 380 0.21 -10.12 2.67
CA TYR A 380 0.85 -9.57 1.46
C TYR A 380 0.73 -10.53 0.27
N SER A 381 0.90 -9.99 -0.93
CA SER A 381 1.20 -10.70 -2.16
C SER A 381 2.68 -10.55 -2.56
N ASN A 382 3.31 -11.62 -3.04
CA ASN A 382 4.64 -11.61 -3.62
C ASN A 382 4.61 -12.21 -5.03
N GLY A 383 4.73 -11.34 -6.04
CA GLY A 383 4.85 -11.71 -7.45
C GLY A 383 6.24 -11.50 -8.06
N ALA A 384 7.27 -11.27 -7.24
CA ALA A 384 8.61 -10.90 -7.71
C ALA A 384 9.35 -12.06 -8.39
N ALA A 385 9.00 -13.31 -8.05
CA ALA A 385 9.54 -14.48 -8.73
C ALA A 385 8.84 -14.69 -10.08
N TYR A 386 9.31 -13.95 -11.09
CA TYR A 386 8.68 -13.78 -12.40
C TYR A 386 8.31 -15.09 -13.14
N ASP A 387 9.17 -16.11 -13.09
CA ASP A 387 8.97 -17.35 -13.84
C ASP A 387 8.03 -18.37 -13.14
N VAL A 388 7.46 -18.00 -11.98
CA VAL A 388 6.52 -18.85 -11.24
C VAL A 388 5.25 -18.06 -10.90
N HIS A 389 4.25 -18.74 -10.34
CA HIS A 389 3.07 -18.06 -9.86
C HIS A 389 3.39 -17.19 -8.62
N PRO A 390 2.65 -16.09 -8.41
CA PRO A 390 2.77 -15.31 -7.18
C PRO A 390 2.28 -16.10 -5.95
N TYR A 391 2.58 -15.55 -4.77
CA TYR A 391 2.23 -16.12 -3.48
C TYR A 391 1.49 -15.12 -2.61
N ILE A 392 0.64 -15.60 -1.70
CA ILE A 392 -0.05 -14.78 -0.70
C ILE A 392 0.30 -15.29 0.69
N LEU A 393 0.69 -14.39 1.60
CA LEU A 393 0.69 -14.66 3.04
C LEU A 393 -0.55 -14.01 3.64
N MET A 394 -1.31 -14.78 4.41
CA MET A 394 -2.51 -14.32 5.10
C MET A 394 -2.48 -14.75 6.58
N ASN A 395 -3.18 -14.00 7.42
CA ASN A 395 -3.48 -14.37 8.81
C ASN A 395 -5.00 -14.39 9.01
N TYR A 396 -5.66 -15.38 8.40
CA TYR A 396 -7.13 -15.46 8.32
C TYR A 396 -7.75 -15.95 9.64
N ASN A 397 -8.65 -15.15 10.23
CA ASN A 397 -9.34 -15.46 11.49
C ASN A 397 -10.86 -15.64 11.33
N GLY A 398 -11.34 -15.73 10.09
CA GLY A 398 -12.75 -15.99 9.77
C GLY A 398 -13.66 -14.76 9.78
N LYS A 399 -13.13 -13.53 9.83
CA LYS A 399 -13.94 -12.30 9.80
C LYS A 399 -14.14 -11.81 8.38
N TYR A 400 -15.18 -10.97 8.17
CA TYR A 400 -15.37 -10.26 6.89
C TYR A 400 -14.12 -9.50 6.44
N ASN A 401 -13.47 -8.78 7.36
CA ASN A 401 -12.25 -8.05 7.05
C ASN A 401 -11.12 -8.98 6.57
N ASP A 402 -11.04 -10.21 7.09
CA ASP A 402 -10.05 -11.19 6.63
C ASP A 402 -10.36 -11.65 5.19
N MET A 403 -11.64 -11.80 4.83
CA MET A 403 -12.08 -12.07 3.46
C MET A 403 -11.78 -10.90 2.52
N SER A 404 -12.04 -9.66 2.96
CA SER A 404 -11.67 -8.44 2.19
C SER A 404 -10.17 -8.37 1.96
N THR A 405 -9.36 -8.59 2.99
CA THR A 405 -7.89 -8.64 2.88
C THR A 405 -7.42 -9.76 1.94
N LEU A 406 -8.00 -10.96 2.02
CA LEU A 406 -7.66 -12.03 1.07
C LEU A 406 -7.98 -11.65 -0.38
N THR A 407 -9.07 -10.92 -0.58
CA THR A 407 -9.50 -10.39 -1.89
C THR A 407 -8.56 -9.31 -2.41
N HIS A 408 -8.12 -8.43 -1.51
CA HIS A 408 -7.13 -7.39 -1.75
C HIS A 408 -5.80 -8.01 -2.24
N GLU A 409 -5.26 -8.98 -1.49
CA GLU A 409 -4.01 -9.65 -1.86
C GLU A 409 -4.13 -10.49 -3.14
N LEU A 410 -5.32 -11.04 -3.41
CA LEU A 410 -5.59 -11.68 -4.68
C LEU A 410 -5.54 -10.67 -5.84
N GLY A 411 -5.93 -9.41 -5.63
CA GLY A 411 -5.82 -8.35 -6.65
C GLY A 411 -4.37 -8.07 -7.02
N HIS A 412 -3.48 -7.89 -6.04
CA HIS A 412 -2.03 -7.78 -6.31
C HIS A 412 -1.47 -9.04 -6.99
N THR A 413 -1.89 -10.22 -6.54
CA THR A 413 -1.49 -11.51 -7.12
C THR A 413 -1.88 -11.59 -8.58
N MET A 414 -3.09 -11.17 -8.93
CA MET A 414 -3.57 -11.18 -10.32
C MET A 414 -2.89 -10.11 -11.17
N HIS A 415 -2.59 -8.93 -10.62
CA HIS A 415 -1.79 -7.90 -11.29
C HIS A 415 -0.40 -8.44 -11.66
N SER A 416 0.32 -9.01 -10.68
CA SER A 416 1.61 -9.66 -10.90
C SER A 416 1.53 -10.82 -11.90
N TYR A 417 0.55 -11.70 -11.76
CA TYR A 417 0.38 -12.85 -12.65
C TYR A 417 0.17 -12.42 -14.11
N LEU A 418 -0.75 -11.47 -14.34
CA LEU A 418 -1.08 -11.01 -15.68
C LEU A 418 0.10 -10.24 -16.31
N THR A 419 0.79 -9.42 -15.53
CA THR A 419 2.00 -8.72 -15.99
C THR A 419 3.11 -9.72 -16.33
N ASN A 420 3.46 -10.65 -15.44
CA ASN A 420 4.54 -11.63 -15.66
C ASN A 420 4.26 -12.56 -16.86
N LYS A 421 2.99 -12.83 -17.15
CA LYS A 421 2.58 -13.69 -18.27
C LYS A 421 2.62 -12.97 -19.63
N LYS A 422 2.58 -11.62 -19.65
CA LYS A 422 2.52 -10.82 -20.89
C LYS A 422 3.80 -10.04 -21.18
N GLN A 423 4.44 -9.50 -20.15
CA GLN A 423 5.60 -8.62 -20.28
C GLN A 423 6.89 -9.38 -20.09
N HIS A 424 7.94 -8.98 -20.80
CA HIS A 424 9.31 -9.38 -20.46
C HIS A 424 9.68 -8.89 -19.04
N PHE A 425 10.55 -9.62 -18.33
CA PHE A 425 10.97 -9.27 -16.96
C PHE A 425 11.38 -7.80 -16.78
N ALA A 426 12.09 -7.25 -17.76
CA ALA A 426 12.52 -5.84 -17.78
C ALA A 426 11.37 -4.83 -17.64
N ASN A 427 10.15 -5.21 -18.04
CA ASN A 427 8.95 -4.39 -17.98
C ASN A 427 7.91 -4.93 -16.98
N ALA A 428 8.22 -6.01 -16.25
CA ALA A 428 7.24 -6.73 -15.44
C ALA A 428 7.00 -6.12 -14.04
N ASN A 429 7.78 -5.11 -13.66
CA ASN A 429 7.49 -4.32 -12.47
C ASN A 429 6.35 -3.33 -12.75
N TYR A 430 5.71 -2.78 -11.73
CA TYR A 430 4.74 -1.69 -11.85
C TYR A 430 4.93 -0.68 -10.72
N SER A 431 4.59 0.59 -11.00
CA SER A 431 4.74 1.68 -10.04
C SER A 431 3.84 1.49 -8.82
N ILE A 432 4.32 1.90 -7.64
CA ILE A 432 3.51 1.94 -6.41
C ILE A 432 2.24 2.78 -6.63
N PHE A 433 2.31 3.83 -7.46
CA PHE A 433 1.17 4.69 -7.80
C PHE A 433 -0.04 3.92 -8.35
N VAL A 434 0.18 2.78 -9.02
CA VAL A 434 -0.88 1.97 -9.61
C VAL A 434 -1.06 0.61 -8.93
N ALA A 435 -0.21 0.28 -7.95
CA ALA A 435 -0.20 -1.04 -7.32
C ALA A 435 -1.51 -1.35 -6.57
N GLU A 436 -2.06 -0.35 -5.90
CA GLU A 436 -3.30 -0.45 -5.10
C GLU A 436 -4.59 -0.45 -5.93
N VAL A 437 -4.49 -0.17 -7.24
CA VAL A 437 -5.67 -0.11 -8.11
C VAL A 437 -6.33 -1.48 -8.22
N ALA A 438 -5.51 -2.53 -8.40
CA ALA A 438 -6.00 -3.89 -8.60
C ALA A 438 -6.64 -4.50 -7.34
N SER A 439 -5.99 -4.30 -6.20
CA SER A 439 -6.42 -4.79 -4.89
C SER A 439 -7.72 -4.12 -4.45
N THR A 440 -7.77 -2.78 -4.51
CA THR A 440 -8.95 -2.00 -4.14
C THR A 440 -10.13 -2.28 -5.08
N LEU A 441 -9.90 -2.46 -6.40
CA LEU A 441 -10.98 -2.83 -7.32
C LEU A 441 -11.60 -4.18 -6.96
N ASN A 442 -10.79 -5.20 -6.63
CA ASN A 442 -11.32 -6.49 -6.20
C ASN A 442 -12.17 -6.36 -4.92
N GLU A 443 -11.76 -5.53 -3.96
CA GLU A 443 -12.57 -5.25 -2.76
C GLU A 443 -13.90 -4.58 -3.08
N GLU A 444 -13.92 -3.63 -4.04
CA GLU A 444 -15.16 -3.02 -4.52
C GLU A 444 -16.11 -4.04 -5.15
N LEU A 445 -15.60 -4.97 -5.94
CA LEU A 445 -16.39 -6.07 -6.52
C LEU A 445 -16.94 -7.00 -5.42
N LEU A 446 -16.14 -7.31 -4.40
CA LEU A 446 -16.60 -8.08 -3.24
C LEU A 446 -17.71 -7.35 -2.49
N ASN A 447 -17.52 -6.07 -2.18
CA ASN A 447 -18.52 -5.26 -1.48
C ASN A 447 -19.83 -5.20 -2.27
N ASP A 448 -19.77 -4.92 -3.59
CA ASP A 448 -20.96 -4.91 -4.46
C ASP A 448 -21.68 -6.27 -4.47
N TYR A 449 -20.95 -7.38 -4.60
CA TYR A 449 -21.53 -8.72 -4.56
C TYR A 449 -22.18 -9.02 -3.20
N MET A 450 -21.47 -8.78 -2.11
CA MET A 450 -21.95 -9.09 -0.75
C MET A 450 -23.19 -8.25 -0.40
N LEU A 451 -23.22 -6.97 -0.80
CA LEU A 451 -24.39 -6.11 -0.64
C LEU A 451 -25.59 -6.54 -1.48
N LYS A 452 -25.42 -7.35 -2.53
CA LYS A 452 -26.54 -7.95 -3.27
C LYS A 452 -27.08 -9.23 -2.62
N GLN A 453 -26.29 -9.91 -1.79
CA GLN A 453 -26.67 -11.17 -1.14
C GLN A 453 -27.22 -10.98 0.27
N ILE A 454 -26.74 -9.98 1.00
CA ILE A 454 -27.09 -9.79 2.41
C ILE A 454 -28.38 -8.99 2.54
N GLU A 455 -29.41 -9.60 3.13
CA GLU A 455 -30.70 -8.95 3.41
C GLU A 455 -30.75 -8.26 4.78
N ASP A 456 -29.92 -8.70 5.74
CA ASP A 456 -29.90 -8.11 7.09
C ASP A 456 -29.36 -6.67 7.06
N ASP A 457 -30.23 -5.72 7.38
CA ASP A 457 -29.94 -4.29 7.39
C ASP A 457 -28.71 -3.91 8.24
N ARG A 458 -28.45 -4.59 9.36
CA ARG A 458 -27.31 -4.28 10.24
C ARG A 458 -26.01 -4.74 9.61
N ILE A 459 -26.01 -5.91 8.98
CA ILE A 459 -24.85 -6.41 8.22
C ILE A 459 -24.57 -5.50 7.02
N ARG A 460 -25.61 -5.09 6.30
CA ARG A 460 -25.48 -4.15 5.18
C ARG A 460 -24.85 -2.83 5.63
N LEU A 461 -25.33 -2.25 6.74
CA LEU A 461 -24.74 -1.04 7.33
C LEU A 461 -23.27 -1.23 7.71
N ALA A 462 -22.86 -2.43 8.15
CA ALA A 462 -21.46 -2.72 8.45
C ALA A 462 -20.57 -2.64 7.20
N ILE A 463 -21.01 -3.25 6.09
CA ILE A 463 -20.26 -3.27 4.83
C ILE A 463 -20.24 -1.87 4.20
N LEU A 464 -21.39 -1.19 4.11
CA LEU A 464 -21.47 0.19 3.62
C LEU A 464 -20.62 1.14 4.47
N GLY A 465 -20.66 0.97 5.80
CA GLY A 465 -19.86 1.73 6.74
C GLY A 465 -18.36 1.52 6.58
N ASN A 466 -17.92 0.30 6.29
CA ASN A 466 -16.51 0.00 5.99
C ASN A 466 -16.03 0.74 4.74
N TYR A 467 -16.86 0.82 3.68
CA TYR A 467 -16.53 1.60 2.49
C TYR A 467 -16.35 3.10 2.82
N LEU A 468 -17.27 3.69 3.59
CA LEU A 468 -17.16 5.10 3.98
C LEU A 468 -15.99 5.38 4.93
N GLU A 469 -15.65 4.43 5.81
CA GLU A 469 -14.42 4.50 6.61
C GLU A 469 -13.16 4.44 5.75
N GLY A 470 -13.16 3.63 4.68
CA GLY A 470 -12.13 3.61 3.65
C GLY A 470 -12.00 4.96 2.94
N ALA A 471 -13.11 5.54 2.48
CA ALA A 471 -13.12 6.87 1.87
C ALA A 471 -12.58 7.95 2.84
N LYS A 472 -13.00 7.96 4.11
CA LYS A 472 -12.43 8.86 5.13
C LYS A 472 -10.91 8.66 5.27
N GLY A 473 -10.48 7.42 5.44
CA GLY A 473 -9.10 7.07 5.79
C GLY A 473 -8.10 7.20 4.64
N THR A 474 -8.54 6.95 3.40
CA THR A 474 -7.68 6.80 2.22
C THR A 474 -7.83 7.98 1.26
N LEU A 475 -9.01 8.58 1.11
CA LEU A 475 -9.22 9.77 0.28
C LEU A 475 -9.04 11.07 1.08
N PHE A 476 -9.93 11.34 2.04
CA PHE A 476 -9.96 12.64 2.73
C PHE A 476 -8.75 12.84 3.64
N ARG A 477 -8.43 11.86 4.49
CA ARG A 477 -7.30 11.96 5.44
C ARG A 477 -5.94 11.98 4.74
N GLN A 478 -5.73 11.15 3.71
CA GLN A 478 -4.44 11.16 3.00
C GLN A 478 -4.27 12.43 2.17
N THR A 479 -5.36 12.98 1.62
CA THR A 479 -5.29 14.29 0.94
C THR A 479 -5.03 15.42 1.92
N GLN A 480 -5.60 15.38 3.13
CA GLN A 480 -5.23 16.29 4.21
C GLN A 480 -3.73 16.23 4.51
N PHE A 481 -3.15 15.02 4.60
CA PHE A 481 -1.73 14.85 4.84
C PHE A 481 -0.89 15.38 3.67
N ALA A 482 -1.29 15.11 2.43
CA ALA A 482 -0.66 15.64 1.23
C ALA A 482 -0.68 17.18 1.21
N GLU A 483 -1.81 17.79 1.57
CA GLU A 483 -1.94 19.24 1.66
C GLU A 483 -1.06 19.84 2.76
N PHE A 484 -1.01 19.21 3.94
CA PHE A 484 -0.09 19.61 5.00
C PHE A 484 1.37 19.53 4.57
N GLU A 485 1.76 18.42 3.94
CA GLU A 485 3.12 18.18 3.44
C GLU A 485 3.51 19.23 2.38
N LEU A 486 2.61 19.56 1.47
CA LEU A 486 2.81 20.64 0.51
C LEU A 486 3.04 21.99 1.21
N MET A 487 2.16 22.34 2.17
CA MET A 487 2.24 23.61 2.90
C MET A 487 3.58 23.78 3.63
N ILE A 488 4.07 22.75 4.31
CA ILE A 488 5.33 22.81 5.07
C ILE A 488 6.55 22.87 4.13
N HIS A 489 6.53 22.13 3.03
CA HIS A 489 7.60 22.15 2.03
C HIS A 489 7.70 23.51 1.33
N GLU A 490 6.57 24.10 0.92
CA GLU A 490 6.53 25.43 0.31
C GLU A 490 6.99 26.52 1.28
N LYS A 491 6.61 26.43 2.56
CA LYS A 491 7.03 27.39 3.58
C LYS A 491 8.55 27.39 3.75
N VAL A 492 9.17 26.21 3.86
CA VAL A 492 10.64 26.09 3.94
C VAL A 492 11.32 26.54 2.64
N ALA A 493 10.76 26.21 1.48
CA ALA A 493 11.30 26.63 0.19
C ALA A 493 11.34 28.17 0.04
N LYS A 494 10.38 28.89 0.64
CA LYS A 494 10.34 30.36 0.71
C LYS A 494 11.32 30.97 1.73
N GLY A 495 12.05 30.14 2.48
CA GLY A 495 12.99 30.58 3.52
C GLY A 495 12.31 31.05 4.81
N GLU A 496 11.03 30.71 5.00
CA GLU A 496 10.31 31.03 6.22
C GLU A 496 10.65 30.04 7.34
N ALA A 497 10.64 30.51 8.59
CA ALA A 497 10.85 29.66 9.76
C ALA A 497 9.69 28.67 9.92
N LEU A 498 10.00 27.45 10.37
CA LEU A 498 9.03 26.40 10.62
C LEU A 498 9.39 25.66 11.92
N THR A 499 8.80 26.11 13.01
CA THR A 499 8.98 25.58 14.37
C THR A 499 7.96 24.48 14.70
N GLY A 500 8.15 23.77 15.82
CA GLY A 500 7.15 22.81 16.32
C GLY A 500 5.77 23.46 16.52
N GLU A 501 5.76 24.69 17.02
CA GLU A 501 4.56 25.50 17.21
C GLU A 501 3.90 25.90 15.87
N ASP A 502 4.70 26.15 14.83
CA ASP A 502 4.17 26.42 13.48
C ASP A 502 3.52 25.16 12.88
N PHE A 503 4.16 24.00 13.03
CA PHE A 503 3.58 22.72 12.60
C PHE A 503 2.24 22.45 13.29
N ASP A 504 2.19 22.61 14.62
CA ASP A 504 0.98 22.47 15.42
C ASP A 504 -0.16 23.33 14.89
N LYS A 505 0.10 24.63 14.69
CA LYS A 505 -0.91 25.58 14.23
C LYS A 505 -1.39 25.23 12.82
N MET A 506 -0.46 25.04 11.88
CA MET A 506 -0.78 24.73 10.49
C MET A 506 -1.61 23.43 10.40
N TYR A 507 -1.25 22.42 11.19
CA TYR A 507 -1.95 21.14 11.20
C TYR A 507 -3.34 21.25 11.83
N LEU A 508 -3.46 21.94 12.97
CA LEU A 508 -4.76 22.13 13.64
C LEU A 508 -5.73 22.91 12.76
N ASP A 509 -5.29 24.01 12.15
CA ASP A 509 -6.11 24.84 11.26
C ASP A 509 -6.60 24.04 10.04
N LEU A 510 -5.71 23.25 9.43
CA LEU A 510 -6.04 22.35 8.33
C LEU A 510 -7.05 21.26 8.76
N THR A 511 -6.84 20.64 9.92
CA THR A 511 -7.74 19.61 10.47
C THR A 511 -9.12 20.20 10.77
N LYS A 512 -9.18 21.37 11.40
CA LYS A 512 -10.45 22.06 11.69
C LYS A 512 -11.26 22.32 10.41
N ARG A 513 -10.60 22.76 9.34
CA ARG A 513 -11.23 22.95 8.03
C ARG A 513 -11.76 21.63 7.46
N TYR A 514 -10.93 20.59 7.37
CA TYR A 514 -11.31 19.31 6.78
C TYR A 514 -12.50 18.68 7.51
N TYR A 515 -12.53 18.74 8.84
CA TYR A 515 -13.55 18.09 9.66
C TYR A 515 -14.73 19.00 10.02
N GLY A 516 -14.75 20.24 9.51
CA GLY A 516 -15.89 21.15 9.67
C GLY A 516 -16.09 21.61 11.11
N HIS A 517 -15.00 21.86 11.85
CA HIS A 517 -15.04 22.29 13.25
C HIS A 517 -15.87 23.58 13.43
N ASP A 518 -15.61 24.60 12.62
CA ASP A 518 -16.31 25.89 12.68
C ASP A 518 -17.79 25.78 12.22
N LYS A 519 -18.15 24.68 11.55
CA LYS A 519 -19.52 24.33 11.17
C LYS A 519 -20.21 23.41 12.19
N ASN A 520 -19.56 23.12 13.32
CA ASN A 520 -20.02 22.19 14.34
C ASN A 520 -20.33 20.77 13.81
N VAL A 521 -19.62 20.34 12.75
CA VAL A 521 -19.77 19.00 12.13
C VAL A 521 -19.01 17.97 12.97
N CYS A 522 -17.71 18.22 13.20
CA CYS A 522 -16.87 17.42 14.07
C CYS A 522 -15.93 18.33 14.86
N ILE A 523 -15.97 18.23 16.19
CA ILE A 523 -15.14 19.01 17.09
C ILE A 523 -13.72 18.45 17.08
N VAL A 524 -12.78 19.26 16.60
CA VAL A 524 -11.34 19.01 16.65
C VAL A 524 -10.79 19.73 17.88
N ASP A 525 -10.51 18.97 18.93
CA ASP A 525 -9.96 19.46 20.20
C ASP A 525 -8.51 19.95 20.03
N ASP A 526 -8.07 20.90 20.88
CA ASP A 526 -6.75 21.56 20.75
C ASP A 526 -5.57 20.58 20.74
N TYR A 527 -5.65 19.49 21.51
CA TYR A 527 -4.56 18.51 21.57
C TYR A 527 -4.32 17.81 20.22
N VAL A 528 -5.27 17.82 19.28
CA VAL A 528 -5.09 17.24 17.93
C VAL A 528 -4.01 17.98 17.15
N LYS A 529 -3.63 19.20 17.56
CA LYS A 529 -2.53 19.96 16.93
C LYS A 529 -1.23 19.17 16.82
N SER A 530 -0.93 18.25 17.74
CA SER A 530 0.29 17.44 17.69
C SER A 530 0.17 16.15 16.87
N GLU A 531 -0.96 15.89 16.21
CA GLU A 531 -1.12 14.65 15.43
C GLU A 531 -0.11 14.56 14.28
N TRP A 532 0.38 15.67 13.73
CA TRP A 532 1.45 15.63 12.71
C TRP A 532 2.70 14.89 13.18
N SER A 533 3.03 14.96 14.47
CA SER A 533 4.24 14.33 15.03
C SER A 533 4.09 12.82 15.21
N TYR A 534 2.87 12.28 15.03
CA TYR A 534 2.56 10.84 15.04
C TYR A 534 2.72 10.21 13.64
N ILE A 535 2.83 11.01 12.57
CA ILE A 535 2.75 10.53 11.19
C ILE A 535 4.15 10.25 10.61
N PRO A 536 4.58 8.98 10.47
CA PRO A 536 5.88 8.65 9.89
C PRO A 536 6.00 9.04 8.40
N HIS A 537 4.88 9.09 7.67
CA HIS A 537 4.90 9.34 6.23
C HIS A 537 5.37 10.75 5.84
N PHE A 538 5.34 11.73 6.73
CA PHE A 538 5.93 13.05 6.47
C PHE A 538 7.46 13.01 6.33
N TYR A 539 8.10 11.87 6.64
CA TYR A 539 9.51 11.64 6.38
C TYR A 539 9.79 11.00 5.01
N TYR A 540 8.75 10.67 4.22
CA TYR A 540 8.91 9.90 2.96
C TYR A 540 8.96 10.81 1.71
N ASN A 541 8.56 12.09 1.84
CA ASN A 541 8.49 13.11 0.78
C ASN A 541 7.45 12.80 -0.33
N PHE A 542 6.23 13.30 -0.17
CA PHE A 542 5.12 13.24 -1.13
C PHE A 542 4.71 11.81 -1.50
N TYR A 543 4.58 10.94 -0.50
CA TYR A 543 4.15 9.55 -0.71
C TYR A 543 2.63 9.38 -0.57
N VAL A 544 2.02 10.05 0.41
CA VAL A 544 0.65 9.75 0.87
C VAL A 544 -0.44 10.06 -0.14
N TYR A 545 -0.22 10.98 -1.08
CA TYR A 545 -1.20 11.32 -2.12
C TYR A 545 -1.53 10.13 -3.01
N GLN A 546 -0.60 9.17 -3.15
CA GLN A 546 -0.76 7.97 -3.96
C GLN A 546 -1.90 7.08 -3.47
N TYR A 547 -2.18 7.09 -2.16
CA TYR A 547 -3.33 6.39 -1.59
C TYR A 547 -4.65 6.96 -2.12
N ALA A 548 -4.79 8.29 -2.11
CA ALA A 548 -6.00 8.96 -2.54
C ALA A 548 -6.20 8.86 -4.07
N THR A 549 -5.12 8.97 -4.86
CA THR A 549 -5.18 8.77 -6.32
C THR A 549 -5.50 7.31 -6.67
N SER A 550 -4.94 6.35 -5.95
CA SER A 550 -5.25 4.93 -6.16
C SER A 550 -6.69 4.59 -5.78
N PHE A 551 -7.21 5.16 -4.69
CA PHE A 551 -8.60 4.96 -4.26
C PHE A 551 -9.60 5.54 -5.29
N THR A 552 -9.30 6.73 -5.82
CA THR A 552 -10.16 7.36 -6.84
C THR A 552 -10.10 6.62 -8.18
N ALA A 553 -8.90 6.20 -8.62
CA ALA A 553 -8.74 5.41 -9.83
C ALA A 553 -9.44 4.05 -9.74
N SER A 554 -9.26 3.33 -8.62
CA SER A 554 -9.90 2.02 -8.40
C SER A 554 -11.42 2.11 -8.31
N THR A 555 -11.96 3.10 -7.62
CA THR A 555 -13.42 3.32 -7.56
C THR A 555 -13.99 3.64 -8.94
N ALA A 556 -13.33 4.49 -9.72
CA ALA A 556 -13.78 4.82 -11.07
C ALA A 556 -13.73 3.59 -12.00
N LEU A 557 -12.64 2.83 -11.96
CA LEU A 557 -12.48 1.60 -12.75
C LEU A 557 -13.48 0.51 -12.32
N SER A 558 -13.73 0.34 -11.03
CA SER A 558 -14.70 -0.65 -10.53
C SER A 558 -16.11 -0.33 -11.02
N GLU A 559 -16.51 0.94 -10.99
CA GLU A 559 -17.79 1.39 -11.51
C GLU A 559 -17.90 1.16 -13.03
N LYS A 560 -16.83 1.42 -13.80
CA LYS A 560 -16.79 1.12 -15.24
C LYS A 560 -16.86 -0.38 -15.52
N VAL A 561 -16.17 -1.22 -14.75
CA VAL A 561 -16.23 -2.69 -14.89
C VAL A 561 -17.60 -3.25 -14.50
N LEU A 562 -18.23 -2.73 -13.44
CA LEU A 562 -19.53 -3.21 -12.94
C LEU A 562 -20.71 -2.79 -13.82
N LYS A 563 -20.65 -1.58 -14.39
CA LYS A 563 -21.80 -0.96 -15.09
C LYS A 563 -21.58 -0.76 -16.59
N GLY A 564 -20.34 -0.84 -17.06
CA GLY A 564 -19.93 -0.60 -18.44
C GLY A 564 -20.03 -1.83 -19.33
N ALA A 565 -19.31 -1.79 -20.44
CA ALA A 565 -19.30 -2.83 -21.45
C ALA A 565 -18.11 -3.79 -21.25
N ASP A 566 -18.10 -4.88 -22.02
CA ASP A 566 -16.96 -5.82 -22.08
C ASP A 566 -15.63 -5.12 -22.40
N GLU A 567 -15.67 -4.01 -23.15
CA GLU A 567 -14.50 -3.19 -23.47
C GLU A 567 -13.86 -2.54 -22.23
N ASP A 568 -14.66 -2.11 -21.24
CA ASP A 568 -14.15 -1.50 -20.00
C ASP A 568 -13.38 -2.54 -19.16
N ARG A 569 -13.90 -3.77 -19.10
CA ARG A 569 -13.19 -4.92 -18.52
C ARG A 569 -11.88 -5.19 -19.26
N GLU A 570 -11.90 -5.23 -20.59
CA GLU A 570 -10.70 -5.51 -21.39
C GLU A 570 -9.62 -4.45 -21.21
N LYS A 571 -9.98 -3.16 -21.13
CA LYS A 571 -9.06 -2.07 -20.80
C LYS A 571 -8.40 -2.28 -19.44
N TYR A 572 -9.20 -2.60 -18.41
CA TYR A 572 -8.67 -2.90 -17.07
C TYR A 572 -7.71 -4.10 -17.07
N LEU A 573 -8.09 -5.22 -17.69
CA LEU A 573 -7.24 -6.41 -17.76
C LEU A 573 -5.96 -6.16 -18.57
N ASN A 574 -6.04 -5.34 -19.62
CA ASN A 574 -4.86 -4.92 -20.36
C ASN A 574 -3.92 -4.08 -19.50
N PHE A 575 -4.45 -3.13 -18.73
CA PHE A 575 -3.70 -2.36 -17.75
C PHE A 575 -2.97 -3.26 -16.74
N LEU A 576 -3.66 -4.24 -16.14
CA LEU A 576 -3.01 -5.22 -15.23
C LEU A 576 -1.92 -6.04 -15.89
N ALA A 577 -1.95 -6.20 -17.21
CA ALA A 577 -0.98 -6.97 -17.96
C ALA A 577 0.12 -6.08 -18.58
N SER A 578 0.06 -4.76 -18.43
CA SER A 578 0.96 -3.82 -19.11
C SER A 578 2.31 -3.66 -18.42
N GLY A 579 2.43 -3.97 -17.12
CA GLY A 579 3.62 -3.68 -16.34
C GLY A 579 4.08 -2.22 -16.50
N SER A 580 5.40 -1.97 -16.48
CA SER A 580 6.01 -0.65 -16.65
C SER A 580 6.37 -0.39 -18.11
N THR A 581 5.42 -0.55 -19.02
CA THR A 581 5.61 -0.21 -20.46
C THR A 581 5.33 1.26 -20.77
N LYS A 582 4.65 1.97 -19.87
CA LYS A 582 4.36 3.41 -19.89
C LYS A 582 4.40 3.97 -18.46
N TYR A 583 4.30 5.30 -18.33
CA TYR A 583 4.16 5.94 -17.03
C TYR A 583 2.80 5.64 -16.39
N PRO A 584 2.69 5.63 -15.05
CA PRO A 584 1.49 5.23 -14.33
C PRO A 584 0.21 5.97 -14.73
N VAL A 585 0.29 7.28 -15.00
CA VAL A 585 -0.88 8.07 -15.42
C VAL A 585 -1.33 7.66 -16.82
N ASP A 586 -0.40 7.47 -17.76
CA ASP A 586 -0.72 7.00 -19.12
C ASP A 586 -1.33 5.59 -19.12
N LEU A 587 -0.85 4.72 -18.22
CA LEU A 587 -1.41 3.37 -18.04
C LEU A 587 -2.87 3.42 -17.54
N LEU A 588 -3.21 4.36 -16.66
CA LEU A 588 -4.59 4.56 -16.22
C LEU A 588 -5.47 5.15 -17.34
N VAL A 589 -4.92 6.05 -18.16
CA VAL A 589 -5.64 6.57 -19.34
C VAL A 589 -6.00 5.41 -20.29
N ASP A 590 -5.06 4.50 -20.55
CA ASP A 590 -5.32 3.28 -21.34
C ASP A 590 -6.39 2.39 -20.68
N ALA A 591 -6.44 2.35 -19.35
CA ALA A 591 -7.45 1.64 -18.57
C ALA A 591 -8.84 2.31 -18.62
N GLY A 592 -8.93 3.54 -19.13
CA GLY A 592 -10.16 4.32 -19.23
C GLY A 592 -10.36 5.38 -18.14
N VAL A 593 -9.31 5.76 -17.40
CA VAL A 593 -9.34 6.73 -16.30
C VAL A 593 -8.20 7.73 -16.44
N ASP A 594 -8.51 9.00 -16.71
CA ASP A 594 -7.51 10.07 -16.78
C ASP A 594 -7.41 10.86 -15.48
N MET A 595 -6.31 10.65 -14.75
CA MET A 595 -6.02 11.33 -13.48
C MET A 595 -5.73 12.83 -13.62
N ASN A 596 -5.61 13.34 -14.85
CA ASN A 596 -5.51 14.78 -15.11
C ASN A 596 -6.88 15.48 -15.17
N THR A 597 -7.98 14.72 -15.15
CA THR A 597 -9.35 15.23 -15.20
C THR A 597 -10.06 15.07 -13.85
N SER A 598 -11.24 15.68 -13.69
CA SER A 598 -12.06 15.48 -12.48
C SER A 598 -12.88 14.19 -12.51
N GLU A 599 -13.06 13.55 -13.67
CA GLU A 599 -13.97 12.39 -13.84
C GLU A 599 -13.75 11.28 -12.80
N PRO A 600 -12.50 10.81 -12.53
CA PRO A 600 -12.30 9.71 -11.59
C PRO A 600 -12.73 10.09 -10.17
N PHE A 601 -12.46 11.34 -9.80
CA PHE A 601 -12.86 11.89 -8.52
C PHE A 601 -14.37 12.07 -8.42
N ASP A 602 -15.01 12.60 -9.47
CA ASP A 602 -16.46 12.83 -9.53
C ASP A 602 -17.24 11.52 -9.39
N LEU A 603 -16.79 10.45 -10.06
CA LEU A 603 -17.35 9.10 -9.91
C LEU A 603 -17.20 8.57 -8.48
N THR A 604 -16.04 8.81 -7.85
CA THR A 604 -15.79 8.42 -6.46
C THR A 604 -16.73 9.14 -5.50
N ILE A 605 -16.91 10.46 -5.65
CA ILE A 605 -17.86 11.24 -4.85
C ILE A 605 -19.31 10.80 -5.08
N ALA A 606 -19.68 10.48 -6.33
CA ALA A 606 -21.00 9.96 -6.65
C ALA A 606 -21.27 8.62 -5.92
N LYS A 607 -20.29 7.71 -5.91
CA LYS A 607 -20.37 6.45 -5.18
C LYS A 607 -20.50 6.66 -3.67
N ILE A 608 -19.66 7.52 -3.07
CA ILE A 608 -19.75 7.88 -1.64
C ILE A 608 -21.15 8.41 -1.30
N ASN A 609 -21.70 9.29 -2.13
CA ASN A 609 -23.05 9.82 -1.92
C ASN A 609 -24.15 8.76 -2.05
N ALA A 610 -24.01 7.81 -2.98
CA ALA A 610 -24.95 6.71 -3.15
C ALA A 610 -24.93 5.76 -1.94
N VAL A 611 -23.74 5.41 -1.44
CA VAL A 611 -23.57 4.60 -0.24
C VAL A 611 -24.20 5.28 0.98
N MET A 612 -23.96 6.58 1.17
CA MET A 612 -24.62 7.35 2.24
C MET A 612 -26.15 7.35 2.11
N ALA A 613 -26.69 7.53 0.91
CA ALA A 613 -28.14 7.52 0.69
C ALA A 613 -28.78 6.16 1.01
N GLU A 614 -28.08 5.07 0.68
CA GLU A 614 -28.51 3.73 1.04
C GLU A 614 -28.49 3.52 2.56
N MET A 615 -27.42 3.92 3.24
CA MET A 615 -27.33 3.87 4.69
C MET A 615 -28.43 4.70 5.38
N GLU A 616 -28.70 5.92 4.90
CA GLU A 616 -29.77 6.77 5.41
C GLU A 616 -31.16 6.12 5.24
N THR A 617 -31.38 5.42 4.13
CA THR A 617 -32.61 4.66 3.88
C THR A 617 -32.75 3.51 4.88
N ILE A 618 -31.68 2.75 5.11
CA ILE A 618 -31.66 1.64 6.07
C ILE A 618 -31.89 2.17 7.50
N LEU A 619 -31.22 3.25 7.90
CA LEU A 619 -31.39 3.86 9.23
C LEU A 619 -32.84 4.30 9.46
N THR A 620 -33.44 4.96 8.46
CA THR A 620 -34.85 5.36 8.51
C THR A 620 -35.78 4.17 8.66
N LYS A 621 -35.53 3.06 7.95
CA LYS A 621 -36.29 1.80 8.05
C LYS A 621 -36.19 1.18 9.44
N ILE A 622 -35.02 1.24 10.10
CA ILE A 622 -34.81 0.68 11.45
C ILE A 622 -35.09 1.67 12.59
N GLY A 623 -35.64 2.85 12.27
CA GLY A 623 -36.05 3.86 13.27
C GLY A 623 -34.90 4.60 13.96
N LYS A 624 -33.73 4.70 13.31
CA LYS A 624 -32.59 5.50 13.76
C LYS A 624 -32.39 6.71 12.87
#